data_AF-A0A6C0J618-F1
#
_entry.id   AF-A0A6C0J618-F1
#
_cell.length_a   1.000
_cell.length_b   1.000
_cell.length_c   1.000
_cell.angle_alpha   90.00
_cell.angle_beta   90.00
_cell.angle_gamma   90.00
#
_symmetry.space_group_name_H-M   'P 1'
#
loop_
_entity.id
_entity.type
_entity.pdbx_description
1 polymer ?
#
loop_
_entity_poly.entity_id
_entity_poly.type
_entity_poly.pdbx_seq_one_letter_code
_entity_poly.pdbx_strand_id
1 'polypeptide(L)'
;MDSNSNERYSNETISNETISNETISNETISNETISNETISNEITNCYKKKNVLIDSINKLIKSNRKNKALLSLKYDNLTNKINFIQVSVIIVSTAITFIETIKSKYEINDIIGTLLPIIFPTYIALVLAIIRFFNLDEKKEEISKTIQNFNFIINKLRKTLNTINLFEISADSIDNWYMICSNYENDTYDFIVLTKESYDNIMPFKHVNYYKKKYRKILLDNKFINNELNVIDKYKNINHTKYDINEHWCLYILKNLFCCSKRKILYDNFLEDMELLDDMELLDDMELLDDSDLLNDNSLNNNLLTRNLLNNNLLNSNKIVEI
;
A
#
# COMPACT_ATOMS: atom_id res chain seq x y z
N MET A 1 37.90 -73.01 -85.27
CA MET A 1 36.44 -72.71 -85.23
C MET A 1 36.21 -71.96 -83.94
N ASP A 2 35.99 -70.66 -84.12
CA ASP A 2 35.18 -69.71 -83.36
C ASP A 2 35.44 -69.57 -81.85
N SER A 3 36.00 -68.42 -81.43
CA SER A 3 35.30 -67.19 -80.98
C SER A 3 34.83 -67.35 -79.54
N ASN A 4 35.03 -66.48 -78.55
CA ASN A 4 35.34 -65.06 -78.43
C ASN A 4 35.74 -64.89 -76.93
N SER A 5 36.91 -64.37 -76.58
CA SER A 5 37.25 -62.94 -76.40
C SER A 5 36.61 -62.24 -75.19
N ASN A 6 37.52 -61.69 -74.36
CA ASN A 6 37.44 -60.44 -73.57
C ASN A 6 37.05 -60.56 -72.09
N GLU A 7 38.02 -60.45 -71.16
CA GLU A 7 38.73 -59.24 -70.63
C GLU A 7 38.08 -58.87 -69.28
N ARG A 8 38.72 -58.45 -68.18
CA ARG A 8 40.03 -57.83 -67.86
C ARG A 8 40.18 -57.92 -66.31
N TYR A 9 41.35 -58.29 -65.75
CA TYR A 9 42.34 -57.40 -65.06
C TYR A 9 41.76 -56.51 -63.93
N SER A 10 42.31 -56.33 -62.72
CA SER A 10 43.48 -56.84 -61.98
C SER A 10 43.39 -56.34 -60.53
N ASN A 11 43.95 -57.12 -59.60
CA ASN A 11 44.78 -56.78 -58.44
C ASN A 11 44.50 -55.52 -57.58
N GLU A 12 44.25 -55.84 -56.30
CA GLU A 12 44.77 -55.24 -55.07
C GLU A 12 45.75 -54.06 -55.17
N THR A 13 45.49 -53.02 -54.36
CA THR A 13 46.54 -52.38 -53.56
C THR A 13 45.94 -51.60 -52.38
N ILE A 14 46.43 -51.88 -51.18
CA ILE A 14 46.20 -51.13 -49.94
C ILE A 14 47.07 -49.86 -49.97
N SER A 15 46.54 -48.66 -49.65
CA SER A 15 47.30 -47.61 -48.95
C SER A 15 46.43 -46.45 -48.42
N ASN A 16 46.91 -45.93 -47.29
CA ASN A 16 46.40 -45.01 -46.28
C ASN A 16 45.79 -43.63 -46.66
N GLU A 17 44.92 -43.18 -45.73
CA GLU A 17 44.73 -41.83 -45.14
C GLU A 17 44.55 -40.60 -46.05
N THR A 18 43.42 -39.88 -45.88
CA THR A 18 43.40 -38.54 -45.27
C THR A 18 41.97 -37.97 -45.10
N ILE A 19 41.58 -37.78 -43.83
CA ILE A 19 40.71 -36.75 -43.23
C ILE A 19 39.77 -35.98 -44.19
N SER A 20 38.46 -36.21 -44.05
CA SER A 20 37.41 -35.28 -44.50
C SER A 20 36.30 -35.07 -43.45
N ASN A 21 36.66 -35.08 -42.16
CA ASN A 21 35.71 -34.89 -41.05
C ASN A 21 35.90 -33.59 -40.24
N GLU A 22 36.78 -32.67 -40.65
CA GLU A 22 37.07 -31.46 -39.85
C GLU A 22 36.35 -30.17 -40.29
N THR A 23 35.72 -30.12 -41.47
CA THR A 23 35.07 -28.89 -41.95
C THR A 23 33.56 -28.83 -41.69
N ILE A 24 32.87 -29.97 -41.56
CA ILE A 24 31.40 -30.01 -41.31
C ILE A 24 31.07 -30.05 -39.81
N SER A 25 32.02 -30.40 -38.94
CA SER A 25 31.79 -30.42 -37.49
C SER A 25 32.09 -29.06 -36.85
N ASN A 26 33.19 -28.41 -37.22
CA ASN A 26 33.64 -27.23 -36.49
C ASN A 26 32.81 -25.95 -36.76
N GLU A 27 32.40 -25.66 -38.00
CA GLU A 27 31.59 -24.47 -38.29
C GLU A 27 30.14 -24.58 -37.78
N THR A 28 29.54 -25.77 -37.88
CA THR A 28 28.14 -25.99 -37.46
C THR A 28 28.05 -26.08 -35.94
N ILE A 29 29.00 -26.77 -35.28
CA ILE A 29 29.09 -26.82 -33.83
C ILE A 29 29.47 -25.44 -33.27
N SER A 30 30.40 -24.69 -33.89
CA SER A 30 30.75 -23.35 -33.41
C SER A 30 29.59 -22.36 -33.55
N ASN A 31 28.86 -22.38 -34.66
CA ASN A 31 27.76 -21.45 -34.87
C ASN A 31 26.54 -21.78 -33.98
N GLU A 32 26.25 -23.06 -33.74
CA GLU A 32 25.21 -23.46 -32.78
C GLU A 32 25.62 -23.21 -31.32
N THR A 33 26.88 -23.44 -30.95
CA THR A 33 27.33 -23.16 -29.57
C THR A 33 27.39 -21.66 -29.29
N ILE A 34 27.89 -20.85 -30.23
CA ILE A 34 27.90 -19.38 -30.11
C ILE A 34 26.46 -18.82 -30.09
N SER A 35 25.54 -19.34 -30.91
CA SER A 35 24.14 -18.89 -30.90
C SER A 35 23.42 -19.26 -29.59
N ASN A 36 23.61 -20.48 -29.10
CA ASN A 36 23.03 -20.93 -27.83
C ASN A 36 23.59 -20.17 -26.62
N GLU A 37 24.88 -19.86 -26.61
CA GLU A 37 25.50 -19.04 -25.57
C GLU A 37 25.00 -17.59 -25.61
N THR A 38 24.80 -17.03 -26.81
CA THR A 38 24.25 -15.68 -27.00
C THR A 38 22.80 -15.59 -26.53
N ILE A 39 21.96 -16.57 -26.88
CA ILE A 39 20.56 -16.66 -26.44
C ILE A 39 20.47 -16.84 -24.92
N SER A 40 21.32 -17.69 -24.33
CA SER A 40 21.39 -17.90 -22.88
C SER A 40 21.78 -16.61 -22.12
N ASN A 41 22.76 -15.86 -22.66
CA ASN A 41 23.16 -14.56 -22.11
C ASN A 41 22.05 -13.51 -22.23
N GLU A 42 21.31 -13.51 -23.34
CA GLU A 42 20.18 -12.60 -23.56
C GLU A 42 19.01 -12.92 -22.62
N ILE A 43 18.65 -14.19 -22.45
CA ILE A 43 17.64 -14.64 -21.48
C ILE A 43 18.05 -14.22 -20.05
N THR A 44 19.32 -14.42 -19.68
CA THR A 44 19.84 -14.00 -18.37
C THR A 44 19.73 -12.49 -18.16
N ASN A 45 20.01 -11.70 -19.20
CA ASN A 45 19.85 -10.24 -19.17
C ASN A 45 18.37 -9.84 -19.04
N CYS A 46 17.47 -10.52 -19.74
CA CYS A 46 16.03 -10.31 -19.64
C CYS A 46 15.50 -10.61 -18.22
N TYR A 47 15.98 -11.67 -17.56
CA TYR A 47 15.66 -11.94 -16.16
C TYR A 47 16.17 -10.85 -15.20
N LYS A 48 17.38 -10.34 -15.41
CA LYS A 48 17.89 -9.20 -14.62
C LYS A 48 17.03 -7.95 -14.82
N LYS A 49 16.72 -7.60 -16.07
CA LYS A 49 15.83 -6.47 -16.41
C LYS A 49 14.44 -6.63 -15.80
N LYS A 50 13.88 -7.84 -15.83
CA LYS A 50 12.59 -8.20 -15.20
C LYS A 50 12.60 -7.88 -13.70
N ASN A 51 13.62 -8.31 -12.97
CA ASN A 51 13.71 -8.05 -11.53
C ASN A 51 13.84 -6.55 -11.22
N VAL A 52 14.67 -5.82 -11.97
CA VAL A 52 14.80 -4.36 -11.81
C VAL A 52 13.47 -3.65 -12.10
N LEU A 53 12.75 -4.09 -13.14
CA LEU A 53 11.44 -3.56 -13.50
C LEU A 53 10.41 -3.81 -12.39
N ILE A 54 10.34 -5.03 -11.84
CA ILE A 54 9.50 -5.40 -10.69
C ILE A 54 9.76 -4.46 -9.51
N ASP A 55 11.04 -4.26 -9.14
CA ASP A 55 11.42 -3.38 -8.04
C ASP A 55 11.02 -1.92 -8.29
N SER A 56 11.21 -1.44 -9.52
CA SER A 56 10.83 -0.08 -9.91
C SER A 56 9.31 0.13 -9.81
N ILE A 57 8.52 -0.83 -10.31
CA ILE A 57 7.05 -0.80 -10.24
C ILE A 57 6.59 -0.85 -8.79
N ASN A 58 7.18 -1.70 -7.95
CA ASN A 58 6.87 -1.77 -6.53
C ASN A 58 7.16 -0.45 -5.80
N LYS A 59 8.31 0.19 -6.09
CA LYS A 59 8.64 1.53 -5.56
C LYS A 59 7.62 2.58 -6.01
N LEU A 60 7.23 2.57 -7.28
CA LEU A 60 6.21 3.47 -7.84
C LEU A 60 4.85 3.26 -7.17
N ILE A 61 4.40 2.02 -6.99
CA ILE A 61 3.15 1.69 -6.29
C ILE A 61 3.20 2.24 -4.86
N LYS A 62 4.29 2.01 -4.11
CA LYS A 62 4.44 2.49 -2.73
C LYS A 62 4.39 4.02 -2.66
N SER A 63 5.10 4.71 -3.57
CA SER A 63 5.11 6.17 -3.65
C SER A 63 3.73 6.73 -3.99
N ASN A 64 3.06 6.18 -5.00
CA ASN A 64 1.73 6.61 -5.44
C ASN A 64 0.66 6.36 -4.36
N ARG A 65 0.74 5.25 -3.62
CA ARG A 65 -0.14 4.99 -2.46
C ARG A 65 0.04 6.04 -1.37
N LYS A 66 1.28 6.44 -1.09
CA LYS A 66 1.57 7.51 -0.13
C LYS A 66 1.01 8.85 -0.59
N ASN A 67 1.26 9.25 -1.84
CA ASN A 67 0.76 10.51 -2.39
C ASN A 67 -0.78 10.57 -2.39
N LYS A 68 -1.43 9.48 -2.81
CA LYS A 68 -2.88 9.32 -2.71
C LYS A 68 -3.39 9.48 -1.28
N ALA A 69 -2.74 8.84 -0.30
CA ALA A 69 -3.15 8.96 1.10
C ALA A 69 -2.99 10.40 1.65
N LEU A 70 -1.95 11.11 1.23
CA LEU A 70 -1.78 12.51 1.60
C LEU A 70 -2.88 13.41 0.99
N LEU A 71 -3.28 13.14 -0.25
CA LEU A 71 -4.41 13.84 -0.89
C LEU A 71 -5.72 13.52 -0.19
N SER A 72 -5.99 12.27 0.18
CA SER A 72 -7.23 11.91 0.87
C SER A 72 -7.34 12.64 2.21
N LEU A 73 -6.24 12.75 2.97
CA LEU A 73 -6.23 13.54 4.21
C LEU A 73 -6.51 15.03 3.98
N LYS A 74 -6.07 15.59 2.85
CA LYS A 74 -6.39 16.96 2.46
C LYS A 74 -7.85 17.11 2.04
N TYR A 75 -8.37 16.14 1.28
CA TYR A 75 -9.76 16.09 0.85
C TYR A 75 -10.71 16.05 2.05
N ASP A 76 -10.44 15.20 3.04
CA ASP A 76 -11.25 15.09 4.26
C ASP A 76 -11.25 16.39 5.04
N ASN A 77 -10.08 17.03 5.18
CA ASN A 77 -9.97 18.31 5.87
C ASN A 77 -10.75 19.43 5.15
N LEU A 78 -10.67 19.47 3.81
CA LEU A 78 -11.42 20.45 3.02
C LEU A 78 -12.92 20.19 3.10
N THR A 79 -13.35 18.93 3.05
CA THR A 79 -14.74 18.51 3.20
C THR A 79 -15.27 18.92 4.58
N ASN A 80 -14.50 18.70 5.65
CA ASN A 80 -14.90 19.11 7.00
C ASN A 80 -15.05 20.62 7.13
N LYS A 81 -14.19 21.41 6.50
CA LYS A 81 -14.33 22.87 6.47
C LYS A 81 -15.61 23.31 5.75
N ILE A 82 -15.90 22.72 4.59
CA ILE A 82 -17.13 23.03 3.83
C ILE A 82 -18.36 22.63 4.66
N ASN A 83 -18.37 21.44 5.24
CA ASN A 83 -19.48 20.95 6.06
C ASN A 83 -19.70 21.84 7.29
N PHE A 84 -18.62 22.28 7.96
CA PHE A 84 -18.72 23.20 9.09
C PHE A 84 -19.40 24.52 8.70
N ILE A 85 -19.02 25.09 7.55
CA ILE A 85 -19.63 26.31 7.04
C ILE A 85 -21.11 26.08 6.70
N GLN A 86 -21.44 24.97 6.03
CA GLN A 86 -22.83 24.63 5.69
C GLN A 86 -23.72 24.47 6.94
N VAL A 87 -23.21 23.79 7.97
CA VAL A 87 -23.93 23.65 9.25
C VAL A 87 -24.15 25.03 9.90
N SER A 88 -23.16 25.93 9.87
CA SER A 88 -23.34 27.30 10.35
C SER A 88 -24.46 28.04 9.61
N VAL A 89 -24.51 27.92 8.27
CA VAL A 89 -25.57 28.53 7.45
C VAL A 89 -26.95 27.96 7.81
N ILE A 90 -27.07 26.64 8.01
CA ILE A 90 -28.33 26.00 8.41
C ILE A 90 -28.80 26.53 9.76
N ILE A 91 -27.91 26.59 10.76
CA ILE A 91 -28.23 27.09 12.10
C ILE A 91 -28.75 28.53 12.03
N VAL A 92 -28.04 29.42 11.33
CA VAL A 92 -28.46 30.82 11.19
C VAL A 92 -29.79 30.92 10.44
N SER A 93 -30.01 30.10 9.41
CA SER A 93 -31.29 30.06 8.68
C SER A 93 -32.45 29.65 9.56
N THR A 94 -32.27 28.65 10.42
CA THR A 94 -33.29 28.25 11.41
C THR A 94 -33.49 29.27 12.52
N ALA A 95 -32.46 30.06 12.86
CA ALA A 95 -32.58 31.14 13.84
C ALA A 95 -33.43 32.31 13.31
N ILE A 96 -33.36 32.61 12.00
CA ILE A 96 -34.22 33.62 11.37
C ILE A 96 -35.70 33.26 11.56
N THR A 97 -36.09 32.05 11.18
CA THR A 97 -37.49 31.59 11.27
C THR A 97 -37.97 31.53 12.72
N PHE A 98 -37.10 31.15 13.65
CA PHE A 98 -37.39 31.18 15.08
C PHE A 98 -37.64 32.61 15.59
N ILE A 99 -36.82 33.60 15.21
CA ILE A 99 -37.02 34.98 15.64
C ILE A 99 -38.30 35.58 15.05
N GLU A 100 -38.59 35.32 13.77
CA GLU A 100 -39.82 35.81 13.11
C GLU A 100 -41.08 35.25 13.79
N THR A 101 -41.08 33.96 14.14
CA THR A 101 -42.22 33.35 14.83
C THR A 101 -42.41 33.90 16.24
N ILE A 102 -41.35 34.14 17.02
CA ILE A 102 -41.48 34.79 18.34
C ILE A 102 -41.99 36.22 18.19
N LYS A 103 -41.47 36.99 17.22
CA LYS A 103 -41.91 38.37 16.97
C LYS A 103 -43.41 38.46 16.71
N SER A 104 -43.98 37.47 16.03
CA SER A 104 -45.42 37.44 15.76
C SER A 104 -46.30 37.21 17.01
N LYS A 105 -45.74 36.63 18.07
CA LYS A 105 -46.50 36.21 19.27
C LYS A 105 -46.19 37.07 20.50
N TYR A 106 -45.03 37.70 20.55
CA TYR A 106 -44.56 38.49 21.69
C TYR A 106 -44.12 39.88 21.23
N GLU A 107 -44.40 40.90 22.05
CA GLU A 107 -43.85 42.25 21.88
C GLU A 107 -42.34 42.24 22.18
N ILE A 108 -41.54 41.82 21.21
CA ILE A 108 -40.09 41.92 21.27
C ILE A 108 -39.69 43.37 21.01
N ASN A 109 -38.63 43.85 21.67
CA ASN A 109 -37.96 45.09 21.32
C ASN A 109 -37.74 45.19 19.79
N ASP A 110 -38.21 46.28 19.18
CA ASP A 110 -38.16 46.53 17.73
C ASP A 110 -36.76 46.32 17.16
N ILE A 111 -35.72 46.66 17.93
CA ILE A 111 -34.32 46.47 17.53
C ILE A 111 -34.02 44.99 17.31
N ILE A 112 -34.40 44.11 18.23
CA ILE A 112 -34.11 42.67 18.14
C ILE A 112 -34.97 42.03 17.04
N GLY A 113 -36.24 42.43 16.93
CA GLY A 113 -37.19 41.88 15.95
C GLY A 113 -36.98 42.36 14.50
N THR A 114 -36.15 43.38 14.26
CA THR A 114 -35.88 43.91 12.91
C THR A 114 -34.42 43.82 12.51
N LEU A 115 -33.48 44.08 13.42
CA LEU A 115 -32.05 44.11 13.10
C LEU A 115 -31.47 42.70 12.87
N LEU A 116 -31.81 41.72 13.70
CA LEU A 116 -31.32 40.34 13.58
C LEU A 116 -31.74 39.67 12.26
N PRO A 117 -33.01 39.76 11.83
CA PRO A 117 -33.44 39.27 10.52
C PRO A 117 -32.77 39.97 9.33
N ILE A 118 -32.14 41.13 9.49
CA ILE A 118 -31.34 41.79 8.44
C ILE A 118 -29.86 41.34 8.49
N ILE A 119 -29.29 41.19 9.69
CA ILE A 119 -27.91 40.75 9.90
C ILE A 119 -27.70 39.30 9.45
N PHE A 120 -28.65 38.41 9.73
CA PHE A 120 -28.49 36.99 9.43
C PHE A 120 -28.43 36.66 7.92
N PRO A 121 -29.31 37.20 7.05
CA PRO A 121 -29.18 37.03 5.61
C PRO A 121 -27.89 37.64 5.05
N THR A 122 -27.47 38.80 5.55
CA THR A 122 -26.22 39.43 5.11
C THR A 122 -24.99 38.61 5.51
N TYR A 123 -25.01 37.99 6.69
CA TYR A 123 -24.01 36.99 7.09
C TYR A 123 -23.98 35.78 6.16
N ILE A 124 -25.15 35.18 5.86
CA ILE A 124 -25.23 34.01 4.96
C ILE A 124 -24.68 34.37 3.57
N ALA A 125 -25.06 35.53 3.03
CA ALA A 125 -24.58 36.00 1.74
C ALA A 125 -23.05 36.21 1.74
N LEU A 126 -22.50 36.82 2.79
CA LEU A 126 -21.06 37.02 2.94
C LEU A 126 -20.32 35.67 2.97
N VAL A 127 -20.80 34.72 3.77
CA VAL A 127 -20.18 33.39 3.90
C VAL A 127 -20.20 32.64 2.57
N LEU A 128 -21.33 32.62 1.87
CA LEU A 128 -21.45 31.99 0.55
C LEU A 128 -20.55 32.67 -0.50
N ALA A 129 -20.42 34.01 -0.45
CA ALA A 129 -19.51 34.74 -1.31
C ALA A 129 -18.04 34.37 -1.03
N ILE A 130 -17.65 34.18 0.23
CA ILE A 130 -16.31 33.74 0.62
C ILE A 130 -16.01 32.33 0.11
N ILE A 131 -16.95 31.38 0.23
CA ILE A 131 -16.79 30.01 -0.29
C ILE A 131 -16.53 30.04 -1.80
N ARG A 132 -17.33 30.84 -2.52
CA ARG A 132 -17.18 31.03 -3.96
C ARG A 132 -15.87 31.71 -4.29
N PHE A 133 -15.47 32.76 -3.60
CA PHE A 133 -14.20 33.46 -3.84
C PHE A 133 -12.97 32.55 -3.70
N PHE A 134 -12.98 31.64 -2.71
CA PHE A 134 -11.89 30.70 -2.52
C PHE A 134 -11.95 29.46 -3.43
N ASN A 135 -12.99 29.33 -4.26
CA ASN A 135 -13.26 28.18 -5.13
C ASN A 135 -13.10 26.85 -4.36
N LEU A 136 -13.67 26.75 -3.15
CA LEU A 136 -13.45 25.58 -2.29
C LEU A 136 -14.01 24.29 -2.92
N ASP A 137 -15.13 24.39 -3.62
CA ASP A 137 -15.75 23.25 -4.31
C ASP A 137 -14.92 22.78 -5.52
N GLU A 138 -14.42 23.71 -6.34
CA GLU A 138 -13.54 23.38 -7.47
C GLU A 138 -12.26 22.69 -7.00
N LYS A 139 -11.61 23.23 -5.95
CA LYS A 139 -10.41 22.61 -5.35
C LYS A 139 -10.70 21.22 -4.79
N LYS A 140 -11.89 21.01 -4.21
CA LYS A 140 -12.31 19.70 -3.70
C LYS A 140 -12.50 18.72 -4.86
N GLU A 141 -13.11 19.16 -5.96
CA GLU A 141 -13.29 18.34 -7.16
C GLU A 141 -11.96 17.99 -7.82
N GLU A 142 -11.04 18.95 -7.94
CA GLU A 142 -9.70 18.75 -8.48
C GLU A 142 -8.93 17.68 -7.68
N ILE A 143 -8.94 17.79 -6.34
CA ILE A 143 -8.34 16.78 -5.46
C ILE A 143 -8.99 15.40 -5.67
N SER A 144 -10.31 15.35 -5.80
CA SER A 144 -11.05 14.09 -6.03
C SER A 144 -10.63 13.43 -7.35
N LYS A 145 -10.53 14.21 -8.43
CA LYS A 145 -10.05 13.74 -9.74
C LYS A 145 -8.62 13.20 -9.65
N THR A 146 -7.70 13.90 -9.00
CA THR A 146 -6.32 13.41 -8.83
C THR A 146 -6.27 12.13 -7.98
N ILE A 147 -7.12 11.98 -6.97
CA ILE A 147 -7.24 10.71 -6.20
C ILE A 147 -7.71 9.56 -7.09
N GLN A 148 -8.68 9.80 -7.98
CA GLN A 148 -9.13 8.80 -8.96
C GLN A 148 -8.02 8.41 -9.94
N ASN A 149 -7.25 9.38 -10.44
CA ASN A 149 -6.09 9.11 -11.30
C ASN A 149 -5.04 8.24 -10.59
N PHE A 150 -4.74 8.52 -9.32
CA PHE A 150 -3.85 7.66 -8.53
C PHE A 150 -4.40 6.24 -8.34
N ASN A 151 -5.71 6.06 -8.16
CA ASN A 151 -6.33 4.74 -8.08
C ASN A 151 -6.14 3.95 -9.39
N PHE A 152 -6.42 4.60 -10.51
CA PHE A 152 -6.23 4.02 -11.83
C PHE A 152 -4.78 3.59 -12.05
N ILE A 153 -3.81 4.47 -11.76
CA ILE A 153 -2.38 4.16 -11.86
C ILE A 153 -2.01 2.96 -10.98
N ILE A 154 -2.40 2.95 -9.71
CA ILE A 154 -2.05 1.87 -8.78
C ILE A 154 -2.60 0.54 -9.28
N ASN A 155 -3.83 0.51 -9.79
CA ASN A 155 -4.45 -0.70 -10.33
C ASN A 155 -3.79 -1.15 -11.63
N LYS A 156 -3.46 -0.21 -12.54
CA LYS A 156 -2.74 -0.50 -13.78
C LYS A 156 -1.35 -1.07 -13.48
N LEU A 157 -0.60 -0.44 -12.57
CA LEU A 157 0.72 -0.92 -12.13
C LEU A 157 0.66 -2.32 -11.51
N ARG A 158 -0.37 -2.61 -10.69
CA ARG A 158 -0.58 -3.96 -10.13
C ARG A 158 -0.88 -4.99 -11.21
N LYS A 159 -1.70 -4.64 -12.20
CA LYS A 159 -1.99 -5.51 -13.34
C LYS A 159 -0.69 -5.82 -14.10
N THR A 160 0.09 -4.80 -14.43
CA THR A 160 1.40 -4.96 -15.10
C THR A 160 2.36 -5.80 -14.27
N LEU A 161 2.45 -5.57 -12.96
CA LEU A 161 3.27 -6.35 -12.05
C LEU A 161 2.88 -7.84 -12.06
N ASN A 162 1.58 -8.13 -12.00
CA ASN A 162 1.09 -9.51 -12.05
C ASN A 162 1.42 -10.17 -13.40
N THR A 163 1.24 -9.45 -14.51
CA THR A 163 1.61 -9.94 -15.85
C THR A 163 3.11 -10.24 -15.93
N ILE A 164 3.97 -9.34 -15.45
CA ILE A 164 5.42 -9.53 -15.43
C ILE A 164 5.80 -10.73 -14.55
N ASN A 165 5.22 -10.85 -13.35
CA ASN A 165 5.53 -11.95 -12.44
C ASN A 165 5.20 -13.31 -13.06
N LEU A 166 4.03 -13.43 -13.70
CA LEU A 166 3.56 -14.66 -14.35
C LEU A 166 4.24 -14.96 -15.69
N PHE A 167 4.97 -14.01 -16.29
CA PHE A 167 5.59 -14.19 -17.59
C PHE A 167 6.88 -15.03 -17.48
N GLU A 168 6.90 -16.20 -18.11
CA GLU A 168 8.10 -17.02 -18.27
C GLU A 168 8.86 -16.60 -19.53
N ILE A 169 10.16 -16.32 -19.39
CA ILE A 169 10.99 -15.85 -20.51
C ILE A 169 11.61 -17.09 -21.18
N SER A 170 11.09 -17.44 -22.35
CA SER A 170 11.66 -18.42 -23.30
C SER A 170 12.15 -17.72 -24.57
N ALA A 171 13.00 -18.40 -25.37
CA ALA A 171 13.59 -17.84 -26.60
C ALA A 171 12.54 -17.29 -27.60
N ASP A 172 11.37 -17.93 -27.72
CA ASP A 172 10.29 -17.51 -28.62
C ASP A 172 9.43 -16.35 -28.08
N SER A 173 9.63 -15.98 -26.81
CA SER A 173 8.80 -14.99 -26.09
C SER A 173 9.50 -13.66 -25.81
N ILE A 174 10.76 -13.52 -26.24
CA ILE A 174 11.59 -12.33 -25.99
C ILE A 174 10.97 -11.08 -26.63
N ASP A 175 10.42 -11.18 -27.84
CA ASP A 175 9.75 -10.05 -28.50
C ASP A 175 8.47 -9.62 -27.76
N ASN A 176 7.72 -10.59 -27.23
CA ASN A 176 6.56 -10.32 -26.39
C ASN A 176 6.96 -9.65 -25.07
N TRP A 177 8.10 -10.02 -24.49
CA TRP A 177 8.68 -9.35 -23.32
C TRP A 177 9.01 -7.88 -23.61
N TYR A 178 9.65 -7.60 -24.75
CA TYR A 178 9.95 -6.22 -25.16
C TYR A 178 8.69 -5.40 -25.47
N MET A 179 7.66 -6.02 -26.07
CA MET A 179 6.35 -5.38 -26.27
C MET A 179 5.67 -5.02 -24.93
N ILE A 180 5.73 -5.90 -23.92
CA ILE A 180 5.21 -5.61 -22.58
C ILE A 180 5.97 -4.44 -21.93
N CYS A 181 7.29 -4.40 -22.08
CA CYS A 181 8.11 -3.30 -21.58
C CYS A 181 7.76 -1.97 -22.26
N SER A 182 7.65 -1.96 -23.60
CA SER A 182 7.30 -0.76 -24.38
C SER A 182 5.91 -0.22 -24.06
N ASN A 183 4.91 -1.11 -23.92
CA ASN A 183 3.55 -0.73 -23.54
C ASN A 183 3.47 -0.15 -22.11
N TYR A 184 4.35 -0.59 -21.21
CA TYR A 184 4.48 -0.01 -19.88
C TYR A 184 5.14 1.38 -19.95
N GLU A 185 6.21 1.52 -20.72
CA GLU A 185 7.03 2.72 -20.80
C GLU A 185 6.32 3.91 -21.45
N ASN A 186 5.49 3.70 -22.49
CA ASN A 186 4.90 4.82 -23.22
C ASN A 186 3.61 5.34 -22.54
N ASP A 187 2.54 4.53 -22.48
CA ASP A 187 1.23 5.04 -22.04
C ASP A 187 1.08 5.20 -20.52
N THR A 188 1.77 4.37 -19.74
CA THR A 188 1.60 4.36 -18.28
C THR A 188 2.50 5.40 -17.62
N TYR A 189 3.70 5.59 -18.15
CA TYR A 189 4.65 6.55 -17.60
C TYR A 189 4.18 7.99 -17.80
N ASP A 190 3.72 8.35 -19.01
CA ASP A 190 3.21 9.69 -19.29
C ASP A 190 2.01 10.04 -18.39
N PHE A 191 1.09 9.08 -18.21
CA PHE A 191 -0.04 9.26 -17.31
C PHE A 191 0.39 9.42 -15.82
N ILE A 192 1.45 8.72 -15.40
CA ILE A 192 2.05 8.88 -14.07
C ILE A 192 2.65 10.28 -13.92
N VAL A 193 3.37 10.78 -14.92
CA VAL A 193 3.98 12.12 -14.90
C VAL A 193 2.91 13.19 -14.78
N LEU A 194 1.88 13.15 -15.63
CA LEU A 194 0.76 14.10 -15.59
C LEU A 194 0.01 14.08 -14.24
N THR A 195 -0.21 12.89 -13.68
CA THR A 195 -0.85 12.77 -12.37
C THR A 195 0.03 13.32 -11.25
N LYS A 196 1.35 13.15 -11.36
CA LYS A 196 2.32 13.66 -10.38
C LYS A 196 2.43 15.19 -10.47
N GLU A 197 2.42 15.76 -11.67
CA GLU A 197 2.36 17.20 -11.87
C GLU A 197 1.10 17.80 -11.23
N SER A 198 -0.06 17.19 -11.47
CA SER A 198 -1.33 17.59 -10.84
C SER A 198 -1.24 17.52 -9.31
N TYR A 199 -0.61 16.46 -8.78
CA TYR A 199 -0.37 16.32 -7.34
C TYR A 199 0.51 17.44 -6.78
N ASP A 200 1.62 17.76 -7.44
CA ASP A 200 2.56 18.78 -6.99
C ASP A 200 1.92 20.18 -7.02
N ASN A 201 1.08 20.46 -8.02
CA ASN A 201 0.27 21.70 -8.09
C ASN A 201 -0.72 21.80 -6.92
N ILE A 202 -1.43 20.72 -6.61
CA ILE A 202 -2.36 20.68 -5.49
C ILE A 202 -1.63 20.73 -4.14
N MET A 203 -0.45 20.12 -4.04
CA MET A 203 0.21 19.81 -2.77
C MET A 203 1.56 20.53 -2.66
N PRO A 204 1.56 21.84 -2.35
CA PRO A 204 2.80 22.57 -2.13
C PRO A 204 3.54 22.04 -0.90
N PHE A 205 4.85 22.30 -0.83
CA PHE A 205 5.75 21.75 0.20
C PHE A 205 5.23 21.84 1.64
N LYS A 206 4.68 23.00 2.03
CA LYS A 206 4.11 23.19 3.38
C LYS A 206 2.95 22.22 3.68
N HIS A 207 2.07 22.03 2.70
CA HIS A 207 0.95 21.10 2.81
C HIS A 207 1.45 19.66 2.86
N VAL A 208 2.41 19.29 2.01
CA VAL A 208 3.05 17.97 2.04
C VAL A 208 3.56 17.65 3.44
N ASN A 209 4.30 18.55 4.08
CA ASN A 209 4.86 18.32 5.41
C ASN A 209 3.79 18.23 6.50
N TYR A 210 2.78 19.09 6.45
CA TYR A 210 1.64 19.03 7.37
C TYR A 210 0.93 17.67 7.30
N TYR A 211 0.56 17.23 6.09
CA TYR A 211 -0.14 15.96 5.91
C TYR A 211 0.77 14.75 6.13
N LYS A 212 2.09 14.84 5.88
CA LYS A 212 3.06 13.80 6.24
C LYS A 212 3.12 13.57 7.74
N LYS A 213 3.12 14.63 8.56
CA LYS A 213 3.08 14.51 10.03
C LYS A 213 1.80 13.82 10.49
N LYS A 214 0.64 14.21 9.93
CA LYS A 214 -0.65 13.56 10.23
C LYS A 214 -0.66 12.09 9.79
N TYR A 215 -0.16 11.80 8.59
CA TYR A 215 -0.06 10.46 8.04
C TYR A 215 0.84 9.55 8.87
N ARG A 216 1.97 10.06 9.39
CA ARG A 216 2.85 9.30 10.31
C ARG A 216 2.11 8.85 11.56
N LYS A 217 1.28 9.71 12.17
CA LYS A 217 0.49 9.34 13.35
C LYS A 217 -0.48 8.21 13.02
N ILE A 218 -1.27 8.39 11.95
CA ILE A 218 -2.23 7.37 11.48
C ILE A 218 -1.54 6.03 11.18
N LEU A 219 -0.34 6.03 10.60
CA LEU A 219 0.40 4.79 10.34
C LEU A 219 0.82 4.08 11.63
N LEU A 220 1.23 4.84 12.65
CA LEU A 220 1.60 4.30 13.94
C LEU A 220 0.37 3.75 14.66
N ASP A 221 -0.73 4.51 14.67
CA ASP A 221 -2.01 4.09 15.25
C ASP A 221 -2.50 2.80 14.59
N ASN A 222 -2.45 2.71 13.25
CA ASN A 222 -2.79 1.48 12.52
C ASN A 222 -1.90 0.30 12.89
N LYS A 223 -0.62 0.53 13.23
CA LYS A 223 0.29 -0.55 13.63
C LYS A 223 -0.10 -1.08 15.01
N PHE A 224 -0.45 -0.20 15.95
CA PHE A 224 -0.97 -0.61 17.26
C PHE A 224 -2.28 -1.37 17.13
N ILE A 225 -3.24 -0.84 16.35
CA ILE A 225 -4.52 -1.51 16.09
C ILE A 225 -4.31 -2.91 15.49
N ASN A 226 -3.43 -3.04 14.49
CA ASN A 226 -3.17 -4.36 13.90
C ASN A 226 -2.53 -5.33 14.91
N ASN A 227 -1.72 -4.84 15.84
CA ASN A 227 -1.17 -5.67 16.90
C ASN A 227 -2.27 -6.16 17.83
N GLU A 228 -3.13 -5.25 18.28
CA GLU A 228 -4.29 -5.60 19.12
C GLU A 228 -5.22 -6.60 18.43
N LEU A 229 -5.50 -6.43 17.13
CA LEU A 229 -6.29 -7.38 16.35
C LEU A 229 -5.64 -8.77 16.32
N ASN A 230 -4.32 -8.86 16.19
CA ASN A 230 -3.61 -10.14 16.22
C ASN A 230 -3.72 -10.82 17.59
N VAL A 231 -3.65 -10.05 18.69
CA VAL A 231 -3.86 -10.57 20.05
C VAL A 231 -5.27 -11.13 20.20
N ILE A 232 -6.28 -10.39 19.75
CA ILE A 232 -7.68 -10.85 19.76
C ILE A 232 -7.84 -12.15 18.95
N ASP A 233 -7.22 -12.23 17.78
CA ASP A 233 -7.28 -13.43 16.95
C ASP A 233 -6.55 -14.62 17.59
N LYS A 234 -5.39 -14.40 18.24
CA LYS A 234 -4.66 -15.44 19.00
C LYS A 234 -5.54 -16.02 20.11
N TYR A 235 -6.26 -15.15 20.82
CA TYR A 235 -7.04 -15.52 22.00
C TYR A 235 -8.55 -15.61 21.75
N LYS A 236 -8.96 -15.80 20.50
CA LYS A 236 -10.36 -15.84 20.08
C LYS A 236 -11.21 -16.86 20.83
N ASN A 237 -10.61 -17.99 21.22
CA ASN A 237 -11.29 -19.12 21.86
C ASN A 237 -11.46 -18.98 23.38
N ILE A 238 -10.90 -17.93 24.00
CA ILE A 238 -11.05 -17.69 25.44
C ILE A 238 -12.49 -17.25 25.74
N ASN A 239 -13.00 -17.62 26.91
CA ASN A 239 -14.33 -17.23 27.33
C ASN A 239 -14.38 -15.72 27.65
N HIS A 240 -15.03 -14.94 26.78
CA HIS A 240 -15.07 -13.47 26.86
C HIS A 240 -16.05 -12.92 27.90
N THR A 241 -16.78 -13.78 28.62
CA THR A 241 -17.81 -13.37 29.60
C THR A 241 -17.26 -12.51 30.73
N LYS A 242 -15.98 -12.64 31.08
CA LYS A 242 -15.29 -11.82 32.09
C LYS A 242 -15.19 -10.34 31.68
N TYR A 243 -15.16 -10.06 30.38
CA TYR A 243 -14.93 -8.72 29.83
C TYR A 243 -16.23 -8.02 29.39
N ASP A 244 -17.37 -8.68 29.55
CA ASP A 244 -18.69 -8.12 29.26
C ASP A 244 -19.29 -7.47 30.51
N ILE A 245 -19.53 -6.15 30.48
CA ILE A 245 -20.27 -5.47 31.55
C ILE A 245 -21.77 -5.57 31.26
N ASN A 246 -22.50 -6.20 32.16
CA ASN A 246 -23.97 -6.18 32.13
C ASN A 246 -24.47 -4.90 32.83
N GLU A 247 -24.97 -3.92 32.06
CA GLU A 247 -25.68 -2.77 32.63
C GLU A 247 -27.12 -3.16 33.04
N HIS A 248 -27.62 -2.59 34.14
CA HIS A 248 -29.01 -2.78 34.56
C HIS A 248 -30.00 -2.32 33.47
N TRP A 249 -31.00 -3.16 33.19
CA TRP A 249 -32.09 -2.96 32.21
C TRP A 249 -32.66 -1.53 32.17
N CYS A 250 -32.88 -0.90 33.33
CA CYS A 250 -33.50 0.43 33.40
C CYS A 250 -32.60 1.57 32.87
N LEU A 251 -31.29 1.46 33.07
CA LEU A 251 -30.32 2.44 32.55
C LEU A 251 -30.09 2.27 31.04
N TYR A 252 -30.24 1.04 30.53
CA TYR A 252 -30.13 0.71 29.12
C TYR A 252 -31.23 1.37 28.28
N ILE A 253 -32.49 1.33 28.73
CA ILE A 253 -33.64 1.92 28.00
C ILE A 253 -33.54 3.44 27.91
N LEU A 254 -33.15 4.12 29.00
CA LEU A 254 -32.98 5.58 29.02
C LEU A 254 -31.81 6.05 28.15
N LYS A 255 -30.71 5.30 28.10
CA LYS A 255 -29.60 5.57 27.18
C LYS A 255 -30.02 5.37 25.72
N ASN A 256 -30.78 4.32 25.39
CA ASN A 256 -31.13 4.01 24.00
C ASN A 256 -32.07 5.04 23.35
N LEU A 257 -32.86 5.78 24.14
CA LEU A 257 -33.71 6.88 23.65
C LEU A 257 -32.93 8.17 23.32
N PHE A 258 -31.80 8.41 23.99
CA PHE A 258 -31.06 9.68 23.88
C PHE A 258 -29.60 9.53 23.38
N CYS A 259 -29.06 8.33 23.22
CA CYS A 259 -27.72 8.07 22.69
C CYS A 259 -27.49 6.62 22.21
N CYS A 260 -26.79 6.47 21.09
CA CYS A 260 -26.27 5.19 20.59
C CYS A 260 -25.06 4.70 21.42
N SER A 261 -25.26 4.25 22.67
CA SER A 261 -24.18 3.62 23.43
C SER A 261 -24.28 2.09 23.31
N LYS A 262 -23.39 1.49 22.51
CA LYS A 262 -23.23 0.03 22.41
C LYS A 262 -22.69 -0.54 23.73
N ARG A 263 -22.98 -1.83 23.96
CA ARG A 263 -22.46 -2.70 25.03
C ARG A 263 -21.04 -2.31 25.44
N LYS A 264 -20.81 -2.06 26.73
CA LYS A 264 -19.52 -1.66 27.27
C LYS A 264 -18.67 -2.90 27.53
N ILE A 265 -17.64 -3.10 26.71
CA ILE A 265 -16.66 -4.20 26.82
C ILE A 265 -15.43 -3.64 27.54
N LEU A 266 -14.90 -4.36 28.53
CA LEU A 266 -13.64 -4.05 29.23
C LEU A 266 -12.45 -4.47 28.36
N TYR A 267 -12.25 -3.72 27.28
CA TYR A 267 -11.24 -4.02 26.26
C TYR A 267 -9.80 -3.92 26.79
N ASP A 268 -9.50 -2.85 27.54
CA ASP A 268 -8.14 -2.63 28.06
C ASP A 268 -7.73 -3.76 29.02
N ASN A 269 -8.63 -4.19 29.89
CA ASN A 269 -8.39 -5.31 30.82
C ASN A 269 -8.20 -6.64 30.07
N PHE A 270 -8.89 -6.85 28.95
CA PHE A 270 -8.69 -8.04 28.13
C PHE A 270 -7.28 -8.05 27.54
N LEU A 271 -6.84 -6.94 26.95
CA LEU A 271 -5.51 -6.84 26.36
C LEU A 271 -4.40 -7.02 27.40
N GLU A 272 -4.54 -6.42 28.58
CA GLU A 272 -3.59 -6.56 29.69
C GLU A 272 -3.51 -8.02 30.18
N ASP A 273 -4.66 -8.68 30.37
CA ASP A 273 -4.70 -10.10 30.74
C ASP A 273 -4.06 -11.00 29.68
N MET A 274 -4.17 -10.66 28.39
CA MET A 274 -3.55 -11.43 27.30
C MET A 274 -2.04 -11.20 27.19
N GLU A 275 -1.56 -9.96 27.38
CA GLU A 275 -0.13 -9.64 27.36
C GLU A 275 0.62 -10.37 28.49
N LEU A 276 0.01 -10.48 29.67
CA LEU A 276 0.55 -11.27 30.78
C LEU A 276 0.63 -12.77 30.48
N LEU A 277 -0.32 -13.31 29.71
CA LEU A 277 -0.29 -14.72 29.28
C LEU A 277 0.82 -14.97 28.25
N ASP A 278 1.04 -14.03 27.32
CA ASP A 278 2.15 -14.08 26.36
C ASP A 278 3.51 -14.08 27.08
N ASP A 279 3.68 -13.23 28.11
CA ASP A 279 4.91 -13.15 28.89
C ASP A 279 5.18 -14.43 29.70
N MET A 280 4.14 -15.06 30.25
CA MET A 280 4.27 -16.36 30.95
C MET A 280 4.62 -17.51 29.99
N GLU A 281 4.00 -17.58 28.81
CA GLU A 281 4.31 -18.58 27.79
C GLU A 281 5.77 -18.46 27.32
N LEU A 282 6.29 -17.24 27.19
CA LEU A 282 7.70 -16.96 26.88
C LEU A 282 8.69 -17.40 27.97
N LEU A 283 8.29 -17.31 29.23
CA LEU A 283 9.11 -17.75 30.37
C LEU A 283 9.12 -19.28 30.47
N ASP A 284 7.97 -19.93 30.27
CA ASP A 284 7.88 -21.40 30.24
C ASP A 284 8.70 -21.99 29.08
N ASP A 285 8.65 -21.37 27.90
CA ASP A 285 9.49 -21.75 26.75
C ASP A 285 11.00 -21.56 27.04
N MET A 286 11.37 -20.55 27.83
CA MET A 286 12.75 -20.30 28.23
C MET A 286 13.23 -21.29 29.31
N GLU A 287 12.37 -21.66 30.26
CA GLU A 287 12.66 -22.65 31.31
C GLU A 287 12.76 -24.07 30.72
N LEU A 288 11.96 -24.41 29.71
CA LEU A 288 12.08 -25.65 28.94
C LEU A 288 13.35 -25.72 28.07
N LEU A 289 13.89 -24.57 27.64
CA LEU A 289 15.17 -24.50 26.94
C LEU A 289 16.36 -24.74 27.88
N ASP A 290 16.33 -24.20 29.10
CA ASP A 290 17.38 -24.46 30.11
C ASP A 290 17.42 -25.94 30.55
N ASP A 291 16.28 -26.65 30.58
CA ASP A 291 16.22 -28.09 30.87
C ASP A 291 16.63 -28.98 29.66
N SER A 292 16.60 -28.44 28.43
CA SER A 292 16.98 -29.17 27.22
C SER A 292 18.41 -28.91 26.72
N ASP A 293 19.08 -27.87 27.23
CA ASP A 293 20.49 -27.55 26.91
C ASP A 293 21.52 -28.48 27.60
N LEU A 294 21.08 -29.51 28.34
CA LEU A 294 21.95 -30.62 28.75
C LEU A 294 22.23 -31.64 27.63
N LEU A 295 21.53 -31.53 26.48
CA LEU A 295 21.80 -32.36 25.30
C LEU A 295 21.51 -31.59 24.01
N ASN A 296 22.50 -30.83 23.51
CA ASN A 296 23.05 -30.92 22.14
C ASN A 296 23.52 -29.55 21.62
N ASP A 297 24.83 -29.42 21.51
CA ASP A 297 25.58 -28.23 21.11
C ASP A 297 25.33 -27.72 19.67
N ASN A 298 25.46 -26.39 19.53
CA ASN A 298 25.96 -25.63 18.36
C ASN A 298 25.06 -25.14 17.22
N SER A 299 23.73 -25.14 17.33
CA SER A 299 22.85 -24.50 16.32
C SER A 299 22.10 -23.25 16.81
N LEU A 300 21.78 -23.19 18.11
CA LEU A 300 20.91 -22.14 18.68
C LEU A 300 21.61 -20.80 18.92
N ASN A 301 22.94 -20.81 19.09
CA ASN A 301 23.73 -19.63 19.47
C ASN A 301 23.67 -18.48 18.45
N ASN A 302 23.44 -18.76 17.16
CA ASN A 302 23.42 -17.71 16.12
C ASN A 302 22.12 -16.88 16.12
N ASN A 303 20.99 -17.45 16.53
CA ASN A 303 19.70 -16.72 16.55
C ASN A 303 19.53 -15.88 17.82
N LEU A 304 20.01 -16.36 18.97
CA LEU A 304 20.04 -15.60 20.22
C LEU A 304 20.97 -14.39 20.15
N LEU A 305 22.13 -14.53 19.50
CA LEU A 305 23.09 -13.43 19.32
C LEU A 305 22.52 -12.33 18.39
N THR A 306 21.73 -12.71 17.39
CA THR A 306 21.07 -11.77 16.48
C THR A 306 19.91 -11.01 17.15
N ARG A 307 19.15 -11.66 18.04
CA ARG A 307 18.07 -11.03 18.81
C ARG A 307 18.59 -10.09 19.90
N ASN A 308 19.67 -10.47 20.59
CA ASN A 308 20.31 -9.61 21.61
C ASN A 308 20.97 -8.37 21.00
N LEU A 309 21.51 -8.47 19.77
CA LEU A 309 22.00 -7.30 19.03
C LEU A 309 20.87 -6.33 18.62
N LEU A 310 19.68 -6.84 18.28
CA LEU A 310 18.50 -6.03 17.96
C LEU A 310 17.96 -5.28 19.20
N ASN A 311 17.87 -5.95 20.35
CA ASN A 311 17.41 -5.34 21.60
C ASN A 311 18.39 -4.30 22.15
N ASN A 312 19.70 -4.55 22.08
CA ASN A 312 20.72 -3.58 22.51
C ASN A 312 20.76 -2.33 21.61
N ASN A 313 20.48 -2.46 20.31
CA ASN A 313 20.39 -1.30 19.40
C ASN A 313 19.13 -0.46 19.65
N LEU A 314 18.00 -1.08 20.03
CA LEU A 314 16.78 -0.38 20.44
C LEU A 314 16.97 0.39 21.76
N LEU A 315 17.64 -0.22 22.74
CA LEU A 315 17.93 0.42 24.03
C LEU A 315 18.88 1.62 23.90
N ASN A 316 19.90 1.51 23.03
CA ASN A 316 20.82 2.63 22.76
C ASN A 316 20.17 3.75 21.94
N SER A 317 19.16 3.46 21.10
CA SER A 317 18.44 4.50 20.36
C SER A 317 17.52 5.35 21.25
N ASN A 318 17.07 4.80 22.39
CA ASN A 318 16.26 5.53 23.37
C ASN A 318 17.09 6.37 24.36
N LYS A 319 18.40 6.14 24.49
CA LYS A 319 19.30 6.94 25.33
C LYS A 319 19.85 8.20 24.65
N ILE A 320 19.69 8.37 23.33
CA ILE A 320 20.21 9.53 22.58
C ILE A 320 19.18 10.68 22.48
N VAL A 321 17.96 10.51 23.02
CA VAL A 321 16.88 11.53 22.93
C VAL A 321 16.67 12.32 24.23
N GLU A 322 17.45 12.05 25.28
CA GLU A 322 17.49 12.90 26.49
C GLU A 322 18.87 13.57 26.65
N ILE A 323 19.18 14.54 25.78
CA ILE A 323 19.95 15.77 26.11
C ILE A 323 19.39 16.92 25.26
#